data_AF-A0A3G6T2M2-F1
#
_entry.id   AF-A0A3G6T2M2-F1
#
_cell.length_a   1.000
_cell.length_b   1.000
_cell.length_c   1.000
_cell.angle_alpha   90.00
_cell.angle_beta   90.00
_cell.angle_gamma   90.00
#
_symmetry.space_group_name_H-M   'P 1'
#
loop_
_entity.id
_entity.type
_entity.pdbx_description
1 polymer ?
#
loop_
_entity_poly.entity_id
_entity_poly.type
_entity_poly.pdbx_seq_one_letter_code
_entity_poly.pdbx_strand_id
1 'polypeptide(L)'
;MEMPVPCLKCGEWVELHDTRKSPLTNALLCDECFSIENEVYYLKEEADDIKYDLDNHAEHMKGDRRGWKNNLNDIKKKIKSLGFDYDEL
;
A
#
# COMPACT_ATOMS: atom_id res chain seq x y z
N MET A 1 -9.04 -33.50 1.92
CA MET A 1 -7.95 -33.05 1.05
C MET A 1 -8.27 -31.63 0.69
N GLU A 2 -7.59 -30.67 1.31
CA GLU A 2 -7.73 -29.27 0.92
C GLU A 2 -6.97 -29.07 -0.39
N MET A 3 -7.57 -28.33 -1.32
CA MET A 3 -6.95 -28.05 -2.61
C MET A 3 -6.15 -26.76 -2.50
N PRO A 4 -4.88 -26.75 -2.94
CA PRO A 4 -4.11 -25.51 -2.98
C PRO A 4 -4.78 -24.52 -3.93
N VAL A 5 -4.63 -23.24 -3.62
CA VAL A 5 -5.18 -22.13 -4.40
C VAL A 5 -4.05 -21.32 -5.02
N PRO A 6 -4.21 -20.81 -6.25
CA PRO A 6 -3.19 -19.95 -6.84
C PRO A 6 -3.24 -18.55 -6.21
N CYS A 7 -2.09 -18.02 -5.81
CA CYS A 7 -1.95 -16.62 -5.49
C CYS A 7 -2.23 -15.78 -6.74
N LEU A 8 -3.21 -14.87 -6.66
CA LEU A 8 -3.64 -14.09 -7.82
C LEU A 8 -2.59 -13.09 -8.34
N LYS A 9 -1.51 -12.88 -7.58
CA LYS A 9 -0.45 -11.91 -7.90
C LYS A 9 0.82 -12.55 -8.43
N CYS A 10 1.36 -13.57 -7.74
CA CYS A 10 2.56 -14.28 -8.20
C CYS A 10 2.25 -15.55 -9.00
N GLY A 11 1.02 -16.07 -8.96
CA GLY A 11 0.61 -17.29 -9.66
C GLY A 11 1.07 -18.60 -9.00
N GLU A 12 1.73 -18.53 -7.84
CA GLU A 12 2.16 -19.71 -7.11
C GLU A 12 0.99 -20.42 -6.43
N TRP A 13 1.03 -21.76 -6.43
CA TRP A 13 0.06 -22.58 -5.75
C TRP A 13 0.44 -22.68 -4.28
N VAL A 14 -0.40 -22.12 -3.41
CA VAL A 14 -0.20 -22.08 -1.96
C VAL A 14 -1.36 -22.77 -1.25
N GLU A 15 -1.13 -23.26 -0.04
CA GLU A 15 -2.21 -23.84 0.76
C GLU A 15 -3.23 -22.75 1.10
N LEU A 16 -4.51 -23.14 1.17
CA LEU A 16 -5.59 -22.19 1.44
C LEU A 16 -5.38 -21.46 2.78
N HIS A 17 -4.86 -22.15 3.81
CA HIS A 17 -4.57 -21.58 5.12
C HIS A 17 -3.41 -20.57 5.13
N ASP A 18 -2.53 -20.66 4.14
CA ASP A 18 -1.39 -19.75 3.95
C ASP A 18 -1.77 -18.54 3.06
N THR A 19 -3.04 -18.45 2.64
CA THR A 19 -3.54 -17.28 1.95
C THR A 19 -4.18 -16.27 2.88
N ARG A 20 -3.93 -14.99 2.59
CA ARG A 20 -4.54 -13.86 3.28
C ARG A 20 -5.28 -12.97 2.29
N LYS A 21 -6.31 -12.30 2.80
CA LYS A 21 -7.11 -11.37 2.01
C LYS A 21 -6.38 -10.03 1.90
N SER A 22 -6.12 -9.58 0.69
CA SER A 22 -5.52 -8.28 0.39
C SER A 22 -6.32 -7.13 1.02
N PRO A 23 -5.65 -6.15 1.65
CA PRO A 23 -6.29 -4.93 2.12
C PRO A 23 -6.66 -3.96 0.99
N LEU A 24 -6.05 -4.09 -0.19
CA LEU A 24 -6.25 -3.19 -1.34
C LEU A 24 -7.32 -3.71 -2.30
N THR A 25 -7.21 -4.98 -2.70
CA THR A 25 -8.01 -5.56 -3.79
C THR A 25 -8.98 -6.64 -3.32
N ASN A 26 -9.00 -6.97 -2.02
CA ASN A 26 -9.77 -8.08 -1.44
C ASN A 26 -9.46 -9.47 -2.03
N ALA A 27 -8.42 -9.60 -2.86
CA ALA A 27 -7.95 -10.84 -3.45
C ALA A 27 -7.28 -11.75 -2.41
N LEU A 28 -7.29 -13.07 -2.66
CA LEU A 28 -6.50 -14.03 -1.87
C LEU A 28 -5.06 -14.05 -2.39
N LEU A 29 -4.12 -13.78 -1.50
CA LEU A 29 -2.70 -13.67 -1.78
C LEU A 29 -1.92 -14.61 -0.86
N CYS A 30 -0.74 -15.06 -1.31
CA CYS A 30 0.23 -15.67 -0.41
C CYS A 30 0.75 -14.66 0.61
N ASP A 31 1.32 -15.15 1.71
CA ASP A 31 1.86 -14.32 2.79
C ASP A 31 2.86 -13.25 2.30
N GLU A 32 3.73 -13.56 1.33
CA GLU A 32 4.68 -12.60 0.76
C GLU A 32 3.98 -11.46 0.01
N CYS A 33 3.05 -11.81 -0.89
CA CYS A 33 2.29 -10.83 -1.66
C CYS A 33 1.38 -9.99 -0.75
N PHE A 34 0.80 -10.61 0.27
CA PHE A 34 0.03 -9.92 1.30
C PHE A 34 0.91 -8.95 2.09
N SER A 35 2.12 -9.34 2.49
CA SER A 35 3.03 -8.47 3.24
C SER A 35 3.38 -7.20 2.45
N ILE A 36 3.68 -7.34 1.15
CA ILE A 36 3.96 -6.21 0.27
C ILE A 36 2.72 -5.30 0.15
N GLU A 37 1.53 -5.87 -0.05
CA GLU A 37 0.31 -5.06 -0.16
C GLU A 37 -0.10 -4.39 1.12
N ASN A 38 0.16 -5.03 2.26
CA ASN A 38 -0.09 -4.46 3.56
C ASN A 38 0.84 -3.27 3.82
N GLU A 39 2.12 -3.38 3.44
CA GLU A 39 3.06 -2.25 3.49
C GLU A 39 2.60 -1.10 2.60
N VAL A 40 2.19 -1.41 1.37
CA VAL A 40 1.66 -0.40 0.42
C VAL A 40 0.39 0.25 0.96
N TYR A 41 -0.50 -0.51 1.59
CA TYR A 41 -1.71 0.01 2.21
C TYR A 41 -1.39 1.04 3.30
N TYR A 42 -0.46 0.73 4.21
CA TYR A 42 -0.06 1.69 5.24
C TYR A 42 0.63 2.93 4.66
N LEU A 43 1.49 2.75 3.65
CA LEU A 43 2.12 3.88 2.95
C LEU A 43 1.08 4.75 2.24
N LYS A 44 0.04 4.15 1.67
CA LYS A 44 -1.06 4.87 1.01
C LYS A 44 -1.85 5.69 2.03
N GLU A 45 -2.24 5.10 3.16
CA GLU A 45 -2.96 5.81 4.22
C GLU A 45 -2.14 7.00 4.74
N GLU A 46 -0.83 6.82 4.99
CA GLU A 46 0.05 7.92 5.41
C GLU A 46 0.14 9.02 4.34
N ALA A 47 0.22 8.65 3.06
CA ALA A 47 0.23 9.61 1.96
C ALA A 47 -1.12 10.36 1.84
N ASP A 48 -2.23 9.67 2.02
CA ASP A 48 -3.58 10.25 1.97
C ASP A 48 -3.79 11.26 3.12
N ASP A 49 -3.34 10.94 4.33
CA ASP A 49 -3.36 11.85 5.48
C ASP A 49 -2.52 13.11 5.21
N ILE A 50 -1.27 12.94 4.76
CA ILE A 50 -0.40 14.08 4.44
C ILE A 50 -1.01 14.94 3.33
N LYS A 51 -1.58 14.32 2.31
CA LYS A 51 -2.24 15.02 1.20
C LYS A 51 -3.45 15.80 1.69
N TYR A 52 -4.29 15.18 2.53
CA TYR A 52 -5.44 15.83 3.14
C TYR A 52 -5.03 17.06 3.95
N ASP A 53 -4.02 16.94 4.80
CA ASP A 53 -3.54 18.04 5.63
C ASP A 53 -2.89 19.16 4.79
N LEU A 54 -2.17 18.80 3.72
CA LEU A 54 -1.62 19.75 2.76
C LEU A 54 -2.73 20.53 2.03
N ASP A 55 -3.80 19.85 1.62
CA ASP A 55 -4.92 20.45 0.90
C ASP A 55 -5.79 21.32 1.82
N ASN A 56 -5.90 20.97 3.10
CA ASN A 56 -6.61 21.73 4.12
C ASN A 56 -5.76 22.78 4.84
N HIS A 57 -4.49 22.95 4.45
CA HIS A 57 -3.56 23.90 5.08
C HIS A 57 -3.46 23.70 6.61
N ALA A 58 -3.39 22.44 7.04
CA ALA A 58 -3.37 22.07 8.46
C ALA A 58 -2.32 22.88 9.23
N GLU A 59 -2.67 23.29 10.44
CA GLU A 59 -1.87 24.25 11.20
C GLU A 59 -0.47 23.74 11.54
N HIS A 60 -0.33 22.45 11.84
CA HIS A 60 0.94 21.81 12.14
C HIS A 60 1.88 21.71 10.93
N MET A 61 1.38 21.93 9.71
CA MET A 61 2.19 21.98 8.48
C MET A 61 2.64 23.40 8.11
N LYS A 62 2.16 24.43 8.82
CA LYS A 62 2.61 25.81 8.60
C LYS A 62 4.09 25.92 8.94
N GLY A 63 4.89 26.43 8.00
CA GLY A 63 6.33 26.62 8.15
C GLY A 63 7.19 25.60 7.40
N ASP A 64 6.71 24.37 7.19
CA ASP A 64 7.45 23.34 6.44
C ASP A 64 6.59 22.58 5.40
N ARG A 65 5.66 23.29 4.76
CA ARG A 65 4.82 22.70 3.70
C ARG A 65 5.65 22.06 2.57
N ARG A 66 6.88 22.53 2.34
CA ARG A 66 7.79 21.96 1.34
C ARG A 66 8.35 20.61 1.81
N GLY A 67 8.72 20.46 3.08
CA GLY A 67 9.13 19.19 3.67
C GLY A 67 8.02 18.14 3.56
N TRP A 68 6.78 18.51 3.92
CA TRP A 68 5.62 17.63 3.79
C TRP A 68 5.36 17.17 2.35
N LYS A 69 5.47 18.07 1.37
CA LYS A 69 5.39 17.70 -0.06
C LYS A 69 6.50 16.76 -0.49
N ASN A 70 7.72 16.94 0.02
CA ASN A 70 8.82 16.02 -0.26
C ASN A 70 8.57 14.64 0.37
N ASN A 71 8.08 14.60 1.61
CA ASN A 71 7.72 13.35 2.29
C ASN A 71 6.66 12.59 1.49
N LEU A 72 5.59 13.27 1.07
CA LEU A 72 4.56 12.70 0.20
C LEU A 72 5.16 12.11 -1.09
N ASN A 73 6.06 12.83 -1.74
CA ASN A 73 6.73 12.35 -2.95
C ASN A 73 7.62 11.12 -2.69
N ASP A 74 8.29 11.05 -1.55
CA ASP A 74 9.14 9.92 -1.20
C ASP A 74 8.30 8.68 -0.85
N ILE A 75 7.16 8.86 -0.20
CA ILE A 75 6.18 7.78 0.00
C ILE A 75 5.65 7.28 -1.34
N LYS A 76 5.25 8.18 -2.26
CA LYS A 76 4.84 7.80 -3.63
C LYS A 76 5.92 7.00 -4.36
N LYS A 77 7.20 7.38 -4.23
CA LYS A 77 8.32 6.62 -4.81
C LYS A 77 8.48 5.22 -4.20
N LYS A 78 8.29 5.09 -2.88
CA LYS A 78 8.33 3.78 -2.20
C LYS A 78 7.21 2.87 -2.72
N ILE A 79 5.97 3.37 -2.79
CA ILE A 79 4.84 2.64 -3.37
C ILE A 79 5.17 2.18 -4.81
N LYS A 80 5.76 3.07 -5.62
CA LYS A 80 6.23 2.75 -6.97
C LYS A 80 7.32 1.67 -7.01
N SER A 81 8.25 1.70 -6.07
CA SER A 81 9.30 0.67 -5.97
C SER A 81 8.75 -0.71 -5.57
N LEU A 82 7.61 -0.74 -4.87
CA LEU A 82 6.89 -1.98 -4.50
C LEU A 82 5.98 -2.49 -5.63
N GLY A 83 5.98 -1.84 -6.79
CA GLY A 83 5.24 -2.26 -7.98
C GLY A 83 3.81 -1.71 -8.06
N PHE A 84 3.50 -0.67 -7.30
CA PHE A 84 2.17 -0.04 -7.27
C PHE A 84 2.22 1.41 -7.71
N ASP A 85 1.14 1.93 -8.27
CA ASP A 85 1.00 3.37 -8.51
C ASP A 85 0.03 3.96 -7.49
N TYR A 86 0.51 4.90 -6.67
CA TYR A 86 -0.31 5.56 -5.65
C TYR A 86 -1.55 6.24 -6.24
N ASP A 87 -1.46 6.81 -7.44
CA ASP A 87 -2.58 7.51 -8.06
C ASP A 87 -3.59 6.52 -8.72
N GLU A 88 -3.26 5.22 -8.80
CA GLU A 88 -4.15 4.12 -9.27
C GLU A 88 -4.72 3.25 -8.13
N LEU A 89 -4.26 3.43 -6.89
CA LEU A 89 -4.72 2.72 -5.68
C LEU A 89 -5.96 3.36 -5.04
#